data_AF-A0A9D4AT18-F1
#
_entry.id   AF-A0A9D4AT18-F1
#
_cell.length_a   1.000
_cell.length_b   1.000
_cell.length_c   1.000
_cell.angle_alpha   90.00
_cell.angle_beta   90.00
_cell.angle_gamma   90.00
#
_symmetry.space_group_name_H-M   'P 1'
#
loop_
_entity.id
_entity.type
_entity.pdbx_description
1 polymer ?
#
loop_
_entity_poly.entity_id
_entity_poly.type
_entity_poly.pdbx_seq_one_letter_code
_entity_poly.pdbx_strand_id
1 'polypeptide(L)'
;METMTKSKDGFLGISHIALSGLRNWTAPAAPMSMMFARQFKAFLPPKNKIELGDPWWIIPSELNIFTGYLSNNRFYPPVPRGKEIVIHKLLSMFHPRPFVKTRFAPQGAVACIQAMSEFYYIVAFRIHAEFQLNEPPDFPFWFSPGQFTGHIVLSKDSSHVREFKLFVPNKRSLNVDMEWLYGASESSNMEVDIGYLPQMELESSGPSIPSVIRDENGNVMDSRDPAGEPIQFVFEEINWQREISWEEAAQKLEVAMYPFKKVSYLPFTQAFDRAKAENKLVHSILLWGALDDQQLGNPISLSFSRSVPGSGRTLRETVLESSPILALLNESFVSSWSLVKELEELQTKRQNEFYSRLADLHLEKYNFPVEMMICLPNGTVIHHINANYFLDITSMKPEEVESSIFSFSTNFEDPSTATYLQFLKEGLQRSKRFLQT
;
A
#
# COMPACT_ATOMS: atom_id res chain seq x y z
N MET A 1 -16.97 -3.24 14.99
CA MET A 1 -15.98 -3.65 16.01
C MET A 1 -15.48 -5.07 15.79
N GLU A 2 -16.36 -6.05 15.57
CA GLU A 2 -15.97 -7.47 15.41
C GLU A 2 -14.98 -7.73 14.27
N THR A 3 -15.12 -7.00 13.15
CA THR A 3 -14.20 -7.12 12.01
C THR A 3 -12.97 -6.23 12.14
N MET A 4 -12.93 -5.31 13.12
CA MET A 4 -11.85 -4.32 13.28
C MET A 4 -10.67 -4.86 14.10
N THR A 5 -10.50 -6.17 14.16
CA THR A 5 -9.36 -6.81 14.80
C THR A 5 -9.17 -8.18 14.18
N LYS A 6 -7.92 -8.60 14.03
CA LYS A 6 -7.60 -9.96 13.61
C LYS A 6 -7.83 -10.99 14.72
N SER A 7 -7.99 -10.52 15.97
CA SER A 7 -8.24 -11.35 17.14
C SER A 7 -9.67 -11.88 17.17
N LYS A 8 -9.85 -13.19 17.31
CA LYS A 8 -11.17 -13.79 17.50
C LYS A 8 -11.82 -13.40 18.83
N ASP A 9 -11.00 -13.12 19.82
CA ASP A 9 -11.47 -12.75 21.16
C ASP A 9 -11.75 -11.24 21.26
N GLY A 10 -11.67 -10.52 20.13
CA GLY A 10 -11.77 -9.07 20.09
C GLY A 10 -10.52 -8.38 20.65
N PHE A 11 -10.68 -7.10 21.00
CA PHE A 11 -9.67 -6.26 21.63
C PHE A 11 -9.47 -6.61 23.12
N LEU A 12 -8.99 -7.82 23.43
CA LEU A 12 -8.72 -8.24 24.81
C LEU A 12 -7.57 -7.43 25.43
N GLY A 13 -7.76 -6.98 26.67
CA GLY A 13 -6.71 -6.29 27.45
C GLY A 13 -6.45 -4.83 27.07
N ILE A 14 -7.17 -4.29 26.07
CA ILE A 14 -7.03 -2.90 25.63
C ILE A 14 -8.03 -2.02 26.39
N SER A 15 -7.56 -0.88 26.91
CA SER A 15 -8.42 0.01 27.67
C SER A 15 -9.58 0.53 26.81
N HIS A 16 -10.77 0.67 27.42
CA HIS A 16 -11.94 1.25 26.75
C HIS A 16 -11.67 2.66 26.18
N ILE A 17 -10.77 3.39 26.84
CA ILE A 17 -10.38 4.76 26.51
C ILE A 17 -9.51 4.79 25.25
N ALA A 18 -8.60 3.84 25.08
CA ALA A 18 -7.73 3.80 23.89
C ALA A 18 -8.52 3.65 22.58
N LEU A 19 -9.65 2.92 22.63
CA LEU A 19 -10.51 2.65 21.46
C LEU A 19 -11.69 3.63 21.34
N SER A 20 -11.71 4.73 22.09
CA SER A 20 -12.84 5.66 22.15
C SER A 20 -13.19 6.22 20.77
N GLY A 21 -12.20 6.72 20.02
CA GLY A 21 -12.39 7.27 18.68
C GLY A 21 -12.93 6.25 17.69
N LEU A 22 -12.39 5.02 17.69
CA LEU A 22 -12.87 3.94 16.82
C LEU A 22 -14.32 3.55 17.14
N ARG A 23 -14.69 3.48 18.42
CA ARG A 23 -16.07 3.13 18.83
C ARG A 23 -17.07 4.23 18.53
N ASN A 24 -16.63 5.49 18.59
CA ASN A 24 -17.48 6.64 18.34
C ASN A 24 -17.67 6.91 16.84
N TRP A 25 -16.79 6.41 15.99
CA TRP A 25 -16.90 6.56 14.54
C TRP A 25 -17.86 5.53 13.94
N THR A 26 -19.16 5.83 14.03
CA THR A 26 -20.25 4.95 13.55
C THR A 26 -20.90 5.41 12.25
N ALA A 27 -20.64 6.64 11.82
CA ALA A 27 -21.20 7.26 10.62
C ALA A 27 -20.17 8.18 9.96
N PRO A 28 -20.28 8.44 8.64
CA PRO A 28 -19.46 9.44 7.97
C PRO A 28 -19.72 10.84 8.55
N ALA A 29 -18.67 11.65 8.64
CA ALA A 29 -18.78 13.04 9.08
C ALA A 29 -19.72 13.89 8.21
N ALA A 30 -19.75 13.63 6.90
CA ALA A 30 -20.70 14.23 5.97
C ALA A 30 -21.14 13.20 4.92
N PRO A 31 -22.39 12.72 4.94
CA PRO A 31 -22.87 11.70 3.99
C PRO A 31 -23.02 12.25 2.57
N MET A 32 -23.10 13.57 2.40
CA MET A 32 -23.20 14.24 1.10
C MET A 32 -22.40 15.54 1.13
N SER A 33 -21.77 15.89 -0.01
CA SER A 33 -21.07 17.16 -0.16
C SER A 33 -21.19 17.69 -1.59
N MET A 34 -21.33 19.01 -1.73
CA MET A 34 -21.25 19.66 -3.04
C MET A 34 -19.80 20.04 -3.36
N MET A 35 -19.38 19.68 -4.57
CA MET A 35 -18.05 19.91 -5.11
C MET A 35 -18.15 20.56 -6.49
N PHE A 36 -17.25 21.48 -6.79
CA PHE A 36 -17.17 22.06 -8.13
C PHE A 36 -16.26 21.22 -9.02
N ALA A 37 -16.66 20.98 -10.28
CA ALA A 37 -15.87 20.22 -11.25
C ALA A 37 -14.42 20.70 -11.37
N ARG A 38 -14.21 22.04 -11.35
CA ARG A 38 -12.88 22.66 -11.38
C ARG A 38 -11.93 22.20 -10.25
N GLN A 39 -12.45 21.73 -9.11
CA GLN A 39 -11.62 21.22 -8.01
C GLN A 39 -10.93 19.91 -8.39
N PHE A 40 -11.53 19.13 -9.30
CA PHE A 40 -10.99 17.87 -9.78
C PHE A 40 -9.90 18.04 -10.85
N LYS A 41 -9.56 19.29 -11.24
CA LYS A 41 -8.39 19.60 -12.07
C LYS A 41 -7.09 19.00 -11.52
N ALA A 42 -7.01 18.78 -10.20
CA ALA A 42 -5.87 18.12 -9.57
C ALA A 42 -5.57 16.72 -10.13
N PHE A 43 -6.59 16.02 -10.62
CA PHE A 43 -6.50 14.67 -11.20
C PHE A 43 -6.12 14.68 -12.68
N LEU A 44 -6.03 15.83 -13.35
CA LEU A 44 -5.60 15.84 -14.76
C LEU A 44 -4.10 15.51 -14.87
N PRO A 45 -3.72 14.77 -15.94
CA PRO A 45 -2.32 14.46 -16.22
C PRO A 45 -1.53 15.75 -16.51
N PRO A 46 -0.24 15.82 -16.11
CA PRO A 46 0.65 16.86 -16.61
C PRO A 46 0.89 16.68 -18.12
N LYS A 47 1.32 17.75 -18.80
CA LYS A 47 1.47 17.78 -20.28
C LYS A 47 2.40 16.71 -20.85
N ASN A 48 3.32 16.17 -20.04
CA ASN A 48 4.28 15.14 -20.42
C ASN A 48 3.83 13.71 -20.08
N LYS A 49 2.62 13.50 -19.52
CA LYS A 49 2.10 12.20 -19.07
C LYS A 49 0.75 11.89 -19.71
N ILE A 50 0.71 11.89 -21.04
CA ILE A 50 -0.52 11.69 -21.83
C ILE A 50 -0.67 10.23 -22.29
N GLU A 51 0.33 9.39 -22.04
CA GLU A 51 0.29 7.97 -22.40
C GLU A 51 -0.56 7.15 -21.43
N LEU A 52 -1.23 6.12 -21.95
CA LEU A 52 -2.07 5.23 -21.15
C LEU A 52 -1.23 4.45 -20.14
N GLY A 53 -1.69 4.49 -18.89
CA GLY A 53 -1.06 3.82 -17.76
C GLY A 53 0.23 4.47 -17.25
N ASP A 54 0.79 5.48 -17.92
CA ASP A 54 2.01 6.14 -17.44
C ASP A 54 1.71 6.93 -16.14
N PRO A 55 2.24 6.52 -14.97
CA PRO A 55 1.82 7.08 -13.70
C PRO A 55 2.42 8.48 -13.46
N TRP A 56 1.66 9.33 -12.76
CA TRP A 56 2.15 10.59 -12.21
C TRP A 56 1.66 10.81 -10.78
N TRP A 57 2.44 11.57 -10.02
CA TRP A 57 2.07 11.96 -8.66
C TRP A 57 1.08 13.12 -8.68
N ILE A 58 -0.10 12.91 -8.09
CA ILE A 58 -1.02 13.98 -7.73
C ILE A 58 -0.49 14.67 -6.46
N ILE A 59 -0.10 13.86 -5.48
CA ILE A 59 0.51 14.31 -4.22
C ILE A 59 1.75 13.45 -4.00
N PRO A 60 2.97 14.00 -4.13
CA PRO A 60 4.19 13.24 -3.87
C PRO A 60 4.39 12.99 -2.38
N SER A 61 5.25 12.02 -2.06
CA SER A 61 5.74 11.83 -0.69
C SER A 61 6.58 13.02 -0.21
N GLU A 62 6.51 13.30 1.08
CA GLU A 62 7.38 14.27 1.78
C GLU A 62 8.23 13.59 2.86
N LEU A 63 8.34 12.25 2.83
CA LEU A 63 9.19 11.55 3.76
C LEU A 63 10.64 11.96 3.52
N ASN A 64 11.30 12.31 4.62
CA ASN A 64 12.73 12.53 4.61
C ASN A 64 13.42 11.19 4.40
N ILE A 65 14.32 11.12 3.43
CA ILE A 65 15.11 9.92 3.09
C ILE A 65 15.91 9.41 4.31
N PHE A 66 16.27 10.30 5.25
CA PHE A 66 17.04 9.95 6.45
C PHE A 66 16.19 9.44 7.61
N THR A 67 14.96 9.92 7.78
CA THR A 67 14.10 9.51 8.91
C THR A 67 13.05 8.49 8.50
N GLY A 68 12.58 8.51 7.25
CA GLY A 68 11.62 7.52 6.70
C GLY A 68 10.20 7.57 7.28
N TYR A 69 9.93 8.38 8.31
CA TYR A 69 8.59 8.48 8.92
C TYR A 69 8.30 9.87 9.52
N LEU A 70 7.01 10.15 9.78
CA LEU A 70 6.50 11.31 10.51
C LEU A 70 6.14 10.96 11.96
N SER A 71 6.10 11.96 12.84
CA SER A 71 5.79 11.76 14.28
C SER A 71 4.43 11.09 14.53
N ASN A 72 4.39 10.21 15.53
CA ASN A 72 3.16 9.56 16.02
C ASN A 72 2.28 10.49 16.88
N ASN A 73 2.87 11.54 17.46
CA ASN A 73 2.18 12.48 18.35
C ASN A 73 1.54 13.64 17.55
N ARG A 74 0.71 13.30 16.57
CA ARG A 74 -0.02 14.27 15.75
C ARG A 74 -1.51 14.03 15.96
N PHE A 75 -2.22 15.05 16.43
CA PHE A 75 -3.67 14.97 16.61
C PHE A 75 -4.42 15.57 15.42
N TYR A 76 -3.94 16.71 14.91
CA TYR A 76 -4.64 17.46 13.87
C TYR A 76 -3.88 17.41 12.55
N PRO A 77 -4.58 17.23 11.43
CA PRO A 77 -3.95 17.24 10.12
C PRO A 77 -3.38 18.62 9.80
N PRO A 78 -2.26 18.70 9.05
CA PRO A 78 -1.75 19.97 8.58
C PRO A 78 -2.74 20.60 7.59
N VAL A 79 -2.72 21.93 7.48
CA VAL A 79 -3.57 22.66 6.53
C VAL A 79 -3.24 22.21 5.10
N PRO A 80 -4.22 21.68 4.33
CA PRO A 80 -3.97 21.14 3.00
C PRO A 80 -3.58 22.24 2.02
N ARG A 81 -2.64 21.96 1.11
CA ARG A 81 -2.16 22.92 0.11
C ARG A 81 -2.25 22.37 -1.31
N GLY A 82 -2.48 23.26 -2.28
CA GLY A 82 -2.48 22.90 -3.70
C GLY A 82 -3.43 21.76 -4.04
N LYS A 83 -2.90 20.67 -4.59
CA LYS A 83 -3.67 19.47 -5.00
C LYS A 83 -4.22 18.67 -3.81
N GLU A 84 -3.69 18.85 -2.61
CA GLU A 84 -4.18 18.17 -1.40
C GLU A 84 -5.58 18.62 -1.00
N ILE A 85 -5.98 19.83 -1.37
CA ILE A 85 -7.25 20.44 -0.93
C ILE A 85 -8.45 19.57 -1.33
N VAL A 86 -8.48 19.07 -2.57
CA VAL A 86 -9.61 18.24 -3.04
C VAL A 86 -9.62 16.87 -2.37
N ILE A 87 -8.45 16.24 -2.20
CA ILE A 87 -8.33 14.93 -1.55
C ILE A 87 -8.66 15.03 -0.06
N HIS A 88 -8.14 16.05 0.64
CA HIS A 88 -8.51 16.34 2.02
C HIS A 88 -10.02 16.54 2.14
N LYS A 89 -10.64 17.35 1.27
CA LYS A 89 -12.09 17.61 1.33
C LYS A 89 -12.92 16.34 1.10
N LEU A 90 -12.51 15.47 0.18
CA LEU A 90 -13.14 14.16 -0.05
C LEU A 90 -13.03 13.29 1.21
N LEU A 91 -11.82 13.11 1.74
CA LEU A 91 -11.59 12.25 2.91
C LEU A 91 -12.24 12.81 4.17
N SER A 92 -12.38 14.14 4.30
CA SER A 92 -13.10 14.79 5.39
C SER A 92 -14.58 14.44 5.43
N MET A 93 -15.17 13.94 4.33
CA MET A 93 -16.53 13.41 4.35
C MET A 93 -16.65 12.17 5.22
N PHE A 94 -15.59 11.37 5.33
CA PHE A 94 -15.57 10.19 6.20
C PHE A 94 -15.33 10.54 7.66
N HIS A 95 -14.31 11.35 7.93
CA HIS A 95 -13.90 11.73 9.29
C HIS A 95 -13.25 13.12 9.28
N PRO A 96 -13.46 13.99 10.29
CA PRO A 96 -12.97 15.37 10.29
C PRO A 96 -11.44 15.53 10.27
N ARG A 97 -10.68 14.50 10.65
CA ARG A 97 -9.21 14.53 10.77
C ARG A 97 -8.49 13.59 9.80
N PRO A 98 -8.59 13.79 8.47
CA PRO A 98 -7.84 13.00 7.50
C PRO A 98 -6.41 13.55 7.33
N PHE A 99 -5.43 12.66 7.36
CA PHE A 99 -4.06 12.94 6.98
C PHE A 99 -3.83 12.42 5.56
N VAL A 100 -3.77 13.34 4.60
CA VAL A 100 -3.56 13.02 3.17
C VAL A 100 -2.17 12.42 2.89
N LYS A 101 -1.24 12.59 3.84
CA LYS A 101 0.06 11.94 3.85
C LYS A 101 0.16 11.15 5.14
N THR A 102 0.18 9.83 5.00
CA THR A 102 0.39 8.84 6.07
C THR A 102 1.71 9.06 6.79
N ARG A 103 1.85 8.61 8.04
CA ARG A 103 3.12 8.72 8.77
C ARG A 103 4.25 7.89 8.16
N PHE A 104 3.91 6.80 7.50
CA PHE A 104 4.86 5.86 6.89
C PHE A 104 4.60 5.73 5.39
N ALA A 105 5.59 5.27 4.63
CA ALA A 105 5.39 4.98 3.23
C ALA A 105 4.41 3.78 3.06
N PRO A 106 3.80 3.60 1.88
CA PRO A 106 3.74 4.57 0.79
C PRO A 106 2.93 5.81 1.20
N GLN A 107 3.30 6.97 0.66
CA GLN A 107 2.65 8.25 0.97
C GLN A 107 2.08 8.89 -0.30
N GLY A 108 0.96 9.58 -0.14
CA GLY A 108 0.45 10.50 -1.15
C GLY A 108 -0.50 9.82 -2.14
N ALA A 109 -0.52 10.34 -3.36
CA ALA A 109 -1.50 9.96 -4.37
C ALA A 109 -0.87 9.88 -5.76
N VAL A 110 -1.11 8.76 -6.44
CA VAL A 110 -0.67 8.49 -7.82
C VAL A 110 -1.87 8.27 -8.72
N ALA A 111 -1.76 8.69 -9.98
CA ALA A 111 -2.79 8.49 -10.99
C ALA A 111 -2.18 8.12 -12.34
N CYS A 112 -3.01 7.52 -13.20
CA CYS A 112 -2.67 7.20 -14.58
C CYS A 112 -3.92 7.34 -15.46
N ILE A 113 -3.72 7.56 -16.77
CA ILE A 113 -4.84 7.56 -17.72
C ILE A 113 -5.18 6.10 -18.03
N GLN A 114 -6.40 5.67 -17.73
CA GLN A 114 -6.88 4.32 -18.07
C GLN A 114 -7.55 4.31 -19.44
N ALA A 115 -8.30 5.36 -19.79
CA ALA A 115 -8.85 5.52 -21.14
C ALA A 115 -8.89 7.00 -21.55
N MET A 116 -8.88 7.24 -22.85
CA MET A 116 -8.99 8.60 -23.41
C MET A 116 -9.93 8.64 -24.61
N SER A 117 -10.70 9.71 -24.69
CA SER A 117 -11.51 10.08 -25.85
C SER A 117 -11.06 11.45 -26.38
N GLU A 118 -11.81 12.03 -27.31
CA GLU A 118 -11.55 13.38 -27.80
C GLU A 118 -11.61 14.43 -26.67
N PHE A 119 -12.63 14.34 -25.81
CA PHE A 119 -12.93 15.36 -24.79
C PHE A 119 -12.73 14.90 -23.34
N TYR A 120 -12.60 13.60 -23.09
CA TYR A 120 -12.55 13.04 -21.73
C TYR A 120 -11.32 12.16 -21.48
N TYR A 121 -10.95 12.07 -20.21
CA TYR A 121 -10.11 11.03 -19.67
C TYR A 121 -10.90 10.18 -18.67
N ILE A 122 -10.64 8.88 -18.64
CA ILE A 122 -10.78 8.09 -17.42
C ILE A 122 -9.43 8.11 -16.73
N VAL A 123 -9.36 8.70 -15.55
CA VAL A 123 -8.18 8.70 -14.70
C VAL A 123 -8.40 7.72 -13.56
N ALA A 124 -7.61 6.66 -13.54
CA ALA A 124 -7.53 5.75 -12.39
C ALA A 124 -6.50 6.30 -11.40
N PHE A 125 -6.80 6.21 -10.11
CA PHE A 125 -5.93 6.76 -9.09
C PHE A 125 -5.95 5.95 -7.80
N ARG A 126 -4.89 6.13 -7.03
CA ARG A 126 -4.62 5.45 -5.77
C ARG A 126 -4.12 6.45 -4.75
N ILE A 127 -4.69 6.44 -3.55
CA ILE A 127 -4.40 7.40 -2.47
C ILE A 127 -4.07 6.63 -1.20
N HIS A 128 -2.98 7.03 -0.56
CA HIS A 128 -2.56 6.59 0.77
C HIS A 128 -2.79 7.69 1.77
N ALA A 129 -3.72 7.46 2.68
CA ALA A 129 -4.13 8.41 3.71
C ALA A 129 -4.53 7.67 4.99
N GLU A 130 -4.45 8.36 6.12
CA GLU A 130 -4.85 7.83 7.42
C GLU A 130 -5.76 8.82 8.16
N PHE A 131 -6.42 8.35 9.20
CA PHE A 131 -7.31 9.14 10.04
C PHE A 131 -6.83 9.07 11.47
N GLN A 132 -6.89 10.21 12.14
CA GLN A 132 -6.61 10.29 13.56
C GLN A 132 -7.95 10.38 14.30
N LEU A 133 -8.25 9.39 15.14
CA LEU A 133 -9.58 9.21 15.72
C LEU A 133 -9.75 9.81 17.11
N ASN A 134 -8.72 9.77 17.96
CA ASN A 134 -8.80 10.24 19.35
C ASN A 134 -8.42 11.71 19.50
N GLU A 135 -8.95 12.41 20.50
CA GLU A 135 -8.54 13.78 20.82
C GLU A 135 -7.92 13.84 22.22
N PRO A 136 -7.06 14.85 22.50
CA PRO A 136 -6.56 15.04 23.86
C PRO A 136 -7.73 15.16 24.85
N PRO A 137 -7.65 14.54 26.05
CA PRO A 137 -6.44 13.97 26.67
C PRO A 137 -6.13 12.53 26.25
N ASP A 138 -6.96 11.88 25.42
CA ASP A 138 -6.69 10.51 24.97
C ASP A 138 -5.48 10.49 24.04
N PHE A 139 -4.73 9.38 24.08
CA PHE A 139 -3.57 9.20 23.20
C PHE A 139 -4.01 9.01 21.73
N PRO A 140 -3.13 9.38 20.77
CA PRO A 140 -3.42 9.20 19.36
C PRO A 140 -3.80 7.77 19.01
N PHE A 141 -4.89 7.64 18.24
CA PHE A 141 -5.33 6.41 17.59
C PHE A 141 -5.38 6.67 16.09
N TRP A 142 -4.58 5.92 15.35
CA TRP A 142 -4.44 6.00 13.91
C TRP A 142 -5.22 4.88 13.25
N PHE A 143 -6.03 5.23 12.27
CA PHE A 143 -6.78 4.32 11.43
C PHE A 143 -6.35 4.53 9.99
N SER A 144 -5.68 3.54 9.40
CA SER A 144 -5.00 3.66 8.12
C SER A 144 -5.52 2.59 7.17
N PRO A 145 -6.50 2.91 6.31
CA PRO A 145 -6.91 2.01 5.24
C PRO A 145 -5.71 1.58 4.40
N GLY A 146 -5.67 0.33 3.97
CA GLY A 146 -4.56 -0.22 3.19
C GLY A 146 -4.32 0.57 1.90
N GLN A 147 -5.40 1.03 1.25
CA GLN A 147 -5.36 2.06 0.21
C GLN A 147 -6.78 2.58 -0.07
N PHE A 148 -6.86 3.75 -0.66
CA PHE A 148 -8.03 4.18 -1.42
C PHE A 148 -7.78 3.99 -2.91
N THR A 149 -8.71 3.35 -3.59
CA THR A 149 -8.74 3.15 -5.05
C THR A 149 -9.89 3.94 -5.63
N GLY A 150 -9.72 4.52 -6.81
CA GLY A 150 -10.80 5.24 -7.45
C GLY A 150 -10.56 5.55 -8.92
N HIS A 151 -11.61 6.03 -9.56
CA HIS A 151 -11.55 6.56 -10.91
C HIS A 151 -12.42 7.80 -11.04
N ILE A 152 -12.03 8.63 -11.99
CA ILE A 152 -12.80 9.82 -12.36
C ILE A 152 -12.87 9.92 -13.87
N VAL A 153 -14.07 10.14 -14.38
CA VAL A 153 -14.31 10.51 -15.77
C VAL A 153 -14.41 12.03 -15.82
N LEU A 154 -13.39 12.69 -16.36
CA LEU A 154 -13.21 14.14 -16.31
C LEU A 154 -12.92 14.69 -17.71
N SER A 155 -13.52 15.82 -18.06
CA SER A 155 -13.20 16.54 -19.29
C SER A 155 -11.76 17.04 -19.27
N LYS A 156 -11.10 17.07 -20.43
CA LYS A 156 -9.67 17.45 -20.54
C LYS A 156 -9.37 18.88 -20.07
N ASP A 157 -10.38 19.74 -20.03
CA ASP A 157 -10.32 21.13 -19.56
C ASP A 157 -10.76 21.29 -18.09
N SER A 158 -11.15 20.21 -17.40
CA SER A 158 -11.70 20.17 -16.04
C SER A 158 -13.03 20.93 -15.84
N SER A 159 -13.74 21.28 -16.90
CA SER A 159 -15.05 21.94 -16.82
C SER A 159 -16.16 20.99 -16.35
N HIS A 160 -16.02 19.68 -16.59
CA HIS A 160 -17.08 18.72 -16.35
C HIS A 160 -16.54 17.38 -15.82
N VAL A 161 -17.12 16.92 -14.71
CA VAL A 161 -16.97 15.56 -14.16
C VAL A 161 -18.21 14.76 -14.57
N ARG A 162 -18.00 13.61 -15.21
CA ARG A 162 -19.06 12.67 -15.59
C ARG A 162 -19.35 11.65 -14.51
N GLU A 163 -18.29 11.14 -13.89
CA GLU A 163 -18.36 10.10 -12.88
C GLU A 163 -17.17 10.26 -11.93
N PHE A 164 -17.38 9.96 -10.66
CA PHE A 164 -16.33 9.89 -9.65
C PHE A 164 -16.63 8.74 -8.69
N LYS A 165 -15.64 7.89 -8.46
CA LYS A 165 -15.70 6.85 -7.44
C LYS A 165 -14.40 6.78 -6.67
N LEU A 166 -14.50 6.63 -5.35
CA LEU A 166 -13.40 6.44 -4.42
C LEU A 166 -13.79 5.42 -3.37
N PHE A 167 -13.02 4.37 -3.16
CA PHE A 167 -13.37 3.33 -2.20
C PHE A 167 -12.13 2.65 -1.60
N VAL A 168 -12.29 2.07 -0.43
CA VAL A 168 -11.31 1.13 0.14
C VAL A 168 -11.61 -0.27 -0.40
N PRO A 169 -10.68 -0.93 -1.11
CA PRO A 169 -10.90 -2.27 -1.62
C PRO A 169 -11.18 -3.27 -0.49
N ASN A 170 -12.18 -4.14 -0.68
CA ASN A 170 -12.67 -5.11 0.31
C ASN A 170 -12.59 -6.57 -0.15
N LYS A 171 -11.92 -6.85 -1.28
CA LYS A 171 -11.74 -8.22 -1.80
C LYS A 171 -10.77 -9.07 -0.96
N ARG A 172 -9.98 -8.44 -0.08
CA ARG A 172 -9.00 -9.10 0.81
C ARG A 172 -9.58 -9.20 2.23
N SER A 173 -9.11 -10.17 3.02
CA SER A 173 -9.70 -10.42 4.35
C SER A 173 -9.31 -9.40 5.41
N LEU A 174 -8.33 -8.54 5.13
CA LEU A 174 -7.93 -7.39 5.94
C LEU A 174 -7.58 -6.22 5.01
N ASN A 175 -7.92 -5.00 5.42
CA ASN A 175 -7.73 -3.80 4.60
C ASN A 175 -7.62 -2.50 5.42
N VAL A 176 -7.43 -2.59 6.74
CA VAL A 176 -7.13 -1.43 7.59
C VAL A 176 -6.09 -1.77 8.66
N ASP A 177 -5.08 -0.91 8.80
CA ASP A 177 -4.11 -0.90 9.89
C ASP A 177 -4.58 0.03 11.00
N MET A 178 -4.39 -0.36 12.26
CA MET A 178 -4.72 0.46 13.42
C MET A 178 -3.54 0.51 14.37
N GLU A 179 -3.10 1.71 14.71
CA GLU A 179 -1.97 1.92 15.61
C GLU A 179 -2.39 2.91 16.70
N TRP A 180 -2.13 2.62 17.97
CA TRP A 180 -2.42 3.57 19.04
C TRP A 180 -1.34 3.60 20.11
N LEU A 181 -1.16 4.79 20.68
CA LEU A 181 -0.23 5.00 21.78
C LEU A 181 -0.93 4.71 23.11
N TYR A 182 -0.17 4.21 24.10
CA TYR A 182 -0.67 3.99 25.45
C TYR A 182 0.42 4.21 26.51
N GLY A 183 0.02 4.47 27.75
CA GLY A 183 0.93 4.65 28.90
C GLY A 183 1.42 6.09 29.09
N ALA A 184 2.16 6.34 30.18
CA ALA A 184 2.49 7.69 30.64
C ALA A 184 3.71 8.36 29.93
N SER A 185 4.39 7.67 29.01
CA SER A 185 5.56 8.19 28.30
C SER A 185 5.43 8.08 26.78
N GLU A 186 5.85 9.14 26.09
CA GLU A 186 5.64 9.38 24.64
C GLU A 186 6.47 8.47 23.71
N SER A 187 7.37 7.63 24.23
CA SER A 187 8.49 7.10 23.42
C SER A 187 8.55 5.58 23.18
N SER A 188 7.64 4.74 23.68
CA SER A 188 7.87 3.28 23.54
C SER A 188 6.69 2.31 23.59
N ASN A 189 5.44 2.79 23.72
CA ASN A 189 4.28 1.91 23.89
C ASN A 189 3.25 2.18 22.80
N MET A 190 3.54 1.65 21.60
CA MET A 190 2.61 1.62 20.47
C MET A 190 2.06 0.19 20.36
N GLU A 191 0.75 0.04 20.37
CA GLU A 191 0.09 -1.19 19.93
C GLU A 191 -0.29 -1.08 18.46
N VAL A 192 -0.35 -2.24 17.80
CA VAL A 192 -0.77 -2.36 16.40
C VAL A 192 -1.77 -3.50 16.29
N ASP A 193 -2.86 -3.27 15.56
CA ASP A 193 -3.81 -4.29 15.15
C ASP A 193 -4.21 -4.07 13.69
N ILE A 194 -4.73 -5.10 13.04
CA ILE A 194 -5.17 -5.06 11.66
C ILE A 194 -6.61 -5.56 11.62
N GLY A 195 -7.46 -4.85 10.89
CA GLY A 195 -8.87 -5.17 10.75
C GLY A 195 -9.33 -5.30 9.31
N TYR A 196 -10.63 -5.52 9.20
CA TYR A 196 -11.40 -5.58 7.97
C TYR A 196 -12.55 -4.58 8.04
N LEU A 197 -12.54 -3.66 7.08
CA LEU A 197 -13.56 -2.68 6.80
C LEU A 197 -14.34 -3.14 5.57
N PRO A 198 -15.62 -3.56 5.72
CA PRO A 198 -16.39 -4.12 4.61
C PRO A 198 -16.69 -3.08 3.53
N GLN A 199 -16.85 -1.81 3.90
CA GLN A 199 -17.23 -0.75 2.97
C GLN A 199 -16.79 0.61 3.49
N MET A 200 -16.17 1.40 2.61
CA MET A 200 -15.89 2.81 2.81
C MET A 200 -15.69 3.43 1.43
N GLU A 201 -16.68 4.18 0.96
CA GLU A 201 -16.70 4.68 -0.40
C GLU A 201 -17.42 6.04 -0.55
N LEU A 202 -17.04 6.76 -1.59
CA LEU A 202 -17.69 7.96 -2.11
C LEU A 202 -17.99 7.71 -3.59
N GLU A 203 -19.20 8.05 -4.01
CA GLU A 203 -19.64 7.95 -5.39
C GLU A 203 -20.40 9.22 -5.78
N SER A 204 -20.19 9.71 -6.99
CA SER A 204 -20.99 10.80 -7.53
C SER A 204 -22.41 10.31 -7.82
N SER A 205 -23.42 11.06 -7.39
CA SER A 205 -24.83 10.76 -7.69
C SER A 205 -25.20 10.89 -9.17
N GLY A 206 -24.32 11.48 -9.97
CA GLY A 206 -24.47 11.66 -11.40
C GLY A 206 -23.45 12.67 -11.94
N PRO A 207 -23.51 12.97 -13.25
CA PRO A 207 -22.63 13.95 -13.86
C PRO A 207 -22.82 15.35 -13.29
N SER A 208 -21.75 16.13 -13.30
CA SER A 208 -21.78 17.53 -12.85
C SER A 208 -22.62 18.41 -13.79
N ILE A 209 -23.51 19.20 -13.23
CA ILE A 209 -24.40 20.08 -14.00
C ILE A 209 -23.82 21.49 -13.98
N PRO A 210 -23.78 22.22 -15.12
CA PRO A 210 -23.35 23.61 -15.14
C PRO A 210 -24.25 24.46 -14.23
N SER A 211 -23.66 25.40 -13.49
CA SER A 211 -24.43 26.35 -12.68
C SER A 211 -25.12 27.43 -13.53
N VAL A 212 -24.62 27.65 -14.75
CA VAL A 212 -25.10 28.65 -15.71
C VAL A 212 -24.90 28.08 -17.12
N ILE A 213 -25.96 28.03 -17.93
CA ILE A 213 -25.87 27.79 -19.37
C ILE A 213 -25.75 29.14 -20.08
N ARG A 214 -24.81 29.24 -21.01
CA ARG A 214 -24.67 30.41 -21.89
C ARG A 214 -24.97 30.03 -23.33
N ASP A 215 -25.52 30.96 -24.10
CA ASP A 215 -25.67 30.81 -25.55
C ASP A 215 -24.31 30.98 -26.26
N GLU A 216 -24.29 30.74 -27.56
CA GLU A 216 -23.10 30.91 -28.43
C GLU A 216 -22.55 32.35 -28.43
N ASN A 217 -23.37 33.33 -28.00
CA ASN A 217 -23.01 34.74 -27.89
C ASN A 217 -22.56 35.14 -26.47
N GLY A 218 -22.51 34.20 -25.53
CA GLY A 218 -22.08 34.40 -24.15
C GLY A 218 -23.14 34.96 -23.19
N ASN A 219 -24.39 35.11 -23.64
CA ASN A 219 -25.54 35.52 -22.81
C ASN A 219 -26.01 34.34 -21.95
N VAL A 220 -26.48 34.62 -20.74
CA VAL A 220 -27.01 33.58 -19.85
C VAL A 220 -28.38 33.11 -20.36
N MET A 221 -28.48 31.85 -20.78
CA MET A 221 -29.76 31.24 -21.16
C MET A 221 -30.51 30.69 -19.96
N ASP A 222 -29.78 30.11 -19.01
CA ASP A 222 -30.37 29.51 -17.82
C ASP A 222 -29.36 29.56 -16.67
N SER A 223 -29.83 29.81 -15.44
CA SER A 223 -29.01 29.86 -14.24
C SER A 223 -29.71 29.12 -13.12
N ARG A 224 -28.97 28.28 -12.40
CA ARG A 224 -29.55 27.46 -11.34
C ARG A 224 -30.18 28.33 -10.24
N ASP A 225 -31.51 28.35 -10.19
CA ASP A 225 -32.30 28.89 -9.08
C ASP A 225 -32.32 27.83 -7.95
N PRO A 226 -31.98 28.14 -6.68
CA PRO A 226 -31.92 27.16 -5.59
C PRO A 226 -33.23 26.40 -5.30
N ALA A 227 -34.36 26.88 -5.81
CA ALA A 227 -35.70 26.27 -5.67
C ALA A 227 -36.28 25.71 -6.99
N GLY A 228 -35.55 25.79 -8.10
CA GLY A 228 -36.02 25.40 -9.44
C GLY A 228 -35.70 23.96 -9.84
N GLU A 229 -36.28 23.50 -10.95
CA GLU A 229 -35.96 22.20 -11.54
C GLU A 229 -34.50 22.17 -12.06
N PRO A 230 -33.79 21.04 -11.90
CA PRO A 230 -32.44 20.90 -12.40
C PRO A 230 -32.40 21.03 -13.92
N ILE A 231 -31.44 21.81 -14.42
CA ILE A 231 -31.14 21.94 -15.85
C ILE A 231 -31.00 20.54 -16.47
N GLN A 232 -31.87 20.23 -17.42
CA GLN A 232 -31.88 18.95 -18.12
C GLN A 232 -30.78 18.96 -19.20
N PHE A 233 -29.60 18.46 -18.84
CA PHE A 233 -28.47 18.36 -19.76
C PHE A 233 -28.40 16.95 -20.36
N VAL A 234 -28.41 16.85 -21.69
CA VAL A 234 -28.24 15.56 -22.39
C VAL A 234 -26.75 15.23 -22.45
N PHE A 235 -26.40 14.12 -21.84
CA PHE A 235 -25.03 13.63 -21.78
C PHE A 235 -24.72 12.79 -23.02
N GLU A 236 -23.80 13.27 -23.86
CA GLU A 236 -23.28 12.48 -24.99
C GLU A 236 -22.65 11.16 -24.50
N GLU A 237 -22.84 10.08 -25.26
CA GLU A 237 -22.11 8.83 -25.06
C GLU A 237 -20.62 9.05 -25.36
N ILE A 238 -19.75 8.52 -24.49
CA ILE A 238 -18.31 8.70 -24.64
C ILE A 238 -17.75 7.56 -25.46
N ASN A 239 -17.22 7.87 -26.64
CA ASN A 239 -16.47 6.92 -27.47
C ASN A 239 -14.99 6.93 -27.08
N TRP A 240 -14.53 5.87 -26.42
CA TRP A 240 -13.13 5.70 -26.04
C TRP A 240 -12.27 5.36 -27.25
N GLN A 241 -11.24 6.17 -27.51
CA GLN A 241 -10.33 5.97 -28.63
C GLN A 241 -9.22 4.96 -28.29
N ARG A 242 -8.78 4.98 -27.03
CA ARG A 242 -7.78 4.07 -26.48
C ARG A 242 -8.12 3.79 -25.03
N GLU A 243 -7.95 2.54 -24.61
CA GLU A 243 -8.16 2.10 -23.23
C GLU A 243 -7.19 0.96 -22.87
N ILE A 244 -6.89 0.85 -21.58
CA ILE A 244 -6.24 -0.30 -20.96
C ILE A 244 -7.21 -0.92 -19.94
N SER A 245 -6.97 -2.17 -19.54
CA SER A 245 -7.81 -2.79 -18.52
C SER A 245 -7.64 -2.11 -17.15
N TRP A 246 -8.65 -2.28 -16.29
CA TRP A 246 -8.58 -1.80 -14.93
C TRP A 246 -7.43 -2.44 -14.14
N GLU A 247 -7.20 -3.73 -14.37
CA GLU A 247 -6.13 -4.50 -13.75
C GLU A 247 -4.75 -3.97 -14.16
N GLU A 248 -4.56 -3.63 -15.44
CA GLU A 248 -3.30 -3.06 -15.92
C GLU A 248 -3.04 -1.68 -15.32
N ALA A 249 -4.08 -0.82 -15.28
CA ALA A 249 -3.98 0.49 -14.64
C ALA A 249 -3.64 0.36 -13.15
N ALA A 250 -4.34 -0.52 -12.42
CA ALA A 250 -4.11 -0.78 -11.01
C ALA A 250 -2.68 -1.29 -10.75
N GLN A 251 -2.18 -2.21 -11.59
CA GLN A 251 -0.81 -2.71 -11.49
C GLN A 251 0.22 -1.60 -11.70
N LYS A 252 0.02 -0.72 -12.69
CA LYS A 252 0.94 0.41 -12.94
C LYS A 252 0.96 1.41 -11.79
N LEU A 253 -0.19 1.69 -11.17
CA LEU A 253 -0.28 2.54 -9.97
C LEU A 253 0.39 1.89 -8.76
N GLU A 254 0.20 0.58 -8.60
CA GLU A 254 0.81 -0.19 -7.51
C GLU A 254 2.33 -0.21 -7.63
N VAL A 255 2.89 -0.47 -8.82
CA VAL A 255 4.34 -0.43 -9.07
C VAL A 255 4.94 0.95 -8.86
N ALA A 256 4.18 2.03 -9.14
CA ALA A 256 4.63 3.40 -8.88
C ALA A 256 4.78 3.69 -7.38
N MET A 257 3.91 3.10 -6.54
CA MET A 257 3.97 3.23 -5.08
C MET A 257 4.91 2.20 -4.43
N TYR A 258 5.09 1.05 -5.07
CA TYR A 258 5.95 -0.05 -4.61
C TYR A 258 6.89 -0.49 -5.72
N PRO A 259 8.02 0.20 -5.90
CA PRO A 259 8.99 -0.12 -6.95
C PRO A 259 9.49 -1.57 -6.92
N PHE A 260 9.50 -2.20 -5.74
CA PHE A 260 9.88 -3.61 -5.62
C PHE A 260 9.00 -4.56 -6.44
N LYS A 261 7.74 -4.20 -6.68
CA LYS A 261 6.79 -4.97 -7.50
C LYS A 261 7.07 -4.92 -9.01
N LYS A 262 8.17 -4.29 -9.44
CA LYS A 262 8.76 -4.51 -10.77
C LYS A 262 9.23 -5.96 -10.94
N VAL A 263 9.51 -6.66 -9.84
CA VAL A 263 9.70 -8.11 -9.82
C VAL A 263 8.35 -8.78 -9.62
N SER A 264 8.11 -9.87 -10.33
CA SER A 264 6.90 -10.68 -10.15
C SER A 264 6.99 -11.52 -8.88
N TYR A 265 6.16 -11.22 -7.89
CA TYR A 265 5.99 -12.05 -6.70
C TYR A 265 4.79 -12.97 -6.86
N LEU A 266 5.04 -14.28 -6.82
CA LEU A 266 4.00 -15.30 -6.97
C LEU A 266 3.52 -15.78 -5.59
N PRO A 267 2.27 -16.29 -5.49
CA PRO A 267 1.82 -17.02 -4.31
C PRO A 267 2.76 -18.18 -4.00
N PHE A 268 2.93 -18.50 -2.70
CA PHE A 268 3.91 -19.48 -2.20
C PHE A 268 3.98 -20.75 -3.06
N THR A 269 2.87 -21.45 -3.22
CA THR A 269 2.82 -22.73 -3.97
C THR A 269 3.18 -22.56 -5.44
N GLN A 270 2.66 -21.51 -6.08
CA GLN A 270 2.92 -21.21 -7.49
C GLN A 270 4.39 -20.83 -7.73
N ALA A 271 5.04 -20.16 -6.78
CA ALA A 271 6.45 -19.82 -6.86
C ALA A 271 7.33 -21.07 -6.95
N PHE A 272 7.06 -22.09 -6.12
CA PHE A 272 7.79 -23.36 -6.16
C PHE A 272 7.51 -24.18 -7.41
N ASP A 273 6.25 -24.19 -7.89
CA ASP A 273 5.91 -24.85 -9.15
C ASP A 273 6.65 -24.21 -10.33
N ARG A 274 6.67 -22.87 -10.38
CA ARG A 274 7.38 -22.11 -11.41
C ARG A 274 8.90 -22.31 -11.32
N ALA A 275 9.46 -22.27 -10.12
CA ALA A 275 10.89 -22.50 -9.89
C ALA A 275 11.33 -23.90 -10.32
N LYS A 276 10.48 -24.92 -10.10
CA LYS A 276 10.71 -26.28 -10.57
C LYS A 276 10.65 -26.39 -12.09
N ALA A 277 9.70 -25.70 -12.72
CA ALA A 277 9.57 -25.69 -14.18
C ALA A 277 10.72 -24.95 -14.88
N GLU A 278 11.19 -23.83 -14.31
CA GLU A 278 12.28 -23.01 -14.87
C GLU A 278 13.68 -23.45 -14.40
N ASN A 279 13.79 -24.41 -13.48
CA ASN A 279 15.03 -24.77 -12.80
C ASN A 279 15.75 -23.56 -12.17
N LYS A 280 14.99 -22.68 -11.52
CA LYS A 280 15.48 -21.48 -10.83
C LYS A 280 15.39 -21.61 -9.31
N LEU A 281 16.15 -20.80 -8.59
CA LEU A 281 16.01 -20.69 -7.14
C LEU A 281 14.76 -19.90 -6.78
N VAL A 282 14.20 -20.17 -5.60
CA VAL A 282 13.13 -19.35 -5.02
C VAL A 282 13.75 -18.35 -4.06
N HIS A 283 13.45 -17.07 -4.28
CA HIS A 283 13.67 -16.01 -3.30
C HIS A 283 12.37 -15.85 -2.51
N SER A 284 12.38 -16.22 -1.23
CA SER A 284 11.17 -16.23 -0.39
C SER A 284 11.32 -15.27 0.79
N ILE A 285 10.37 -14.36 0.96
CA ILE A 285 10.27 -13.51 2.15
C ILE A 285 9.13 -14.02 3.01
N LEU A 286 9.45 -14.51 4.21
CA LEU A 286 8.45 -14.96 5.17
C LEU A 286 8.29 -13.94 6.28
N LEU A 287 7.09 -13.41 6.46
CA LEU A 287 6.82 -12.32 7.38
C LEU A 287 5.58 -12.56 8.25
N TRP A 288 5.59 -11.99 9.44
CA TRP A 288 4.42 -12.03 10.33
C TRP A 288 3.33 -11.03 9.94
N GLY A 289 3.72 -9.83 9.49
CA GLY A 289 2.83 -8.78 8.99
C GLY A 289 2.75 -8.77 7.46
N ALA A 290 2.18 -7.73 6.84
CA ALA A 290 2.13 -7.62 5.38
C ALA A 290 3.33 -6.82 4.80
N LEU A 291 3.71 -7.12 3.55
CA LEU A 291 4.82 -6.46 2.85
C LEU A 291 4.35 -5.23 2.04
N ASP A 292 3.09 -5.21 1.60
CA ASP A 292 2.45 -4.17 0.78
C ASP A 292 1.20 -3.57 1.48
N ASP A 293 0.17 -3.16 0.72
CA ASP A 293 -1.11 -2.58 1.20
C ASP A 293 -1.99 -3.54 2.02
N GLN A 294 -1.39 -4.53 2.67
CA GLN A 294 -2.04 -5.67 3.33
C GLN A 294 -2.51 -6.74 2.34
N GLN A 295 -1.72 -7.83 2.24
CA GLN A 295 -2.25 -9.14 1.89
C GLN A 295 -2.42 -9.91 3.20
N LEU A 296 -3.66 -10.25 3.52
CA LEU A 296 -3.96 -11.54 4.15
C LEU A 296 -4.97 -12.23 3.24
N GLY A 297 -4.64 -13.45 2.81
CA GLY A 297 -5.63 -14.45 2.47
C GLY A 297 -6.03 -15.19 3.76
N ASN A 298 -7.32 -15.16 4.06
CA ASN A 298 -8.03 -15.79 5.19
C ASN A 298 -7.93 -15.10 6.57
N PRO A 299 -9.08 -14.80 7.22
CA PRO A 299 -9.11 -14.47 8.64
C PRO A 299 -9.02 -15.77 9.45
N ILE A 300 -8.25 -15.83 10.54
CA ILE A 300 -8.51 -16.62 11.77
C ILE A 300 -7.29 -16.57 12.75
N SER A 301 -7.51 -15.90 13.89
CA SER A 301 -6.98 -16.15 15.25
C SER A 301 -5.47 -16.35 15.48
N LEU A 302 -4.85 -15.40 16.19
CA LEU A 302 -4.17 -15.61 17.47
C LEU A 302 -3.67 -14.28 18.05
N SER A 303 -3.81 -14.17 19.37
CA SER A 303 -3.43 -13.05 20.22
C SER A 303 -1.96 -13.14 20.65
N PHE A 304 -1.42 -11.99 21.07
CA PHE A 304 -0.10 -11.75 21.67
C PHE A 304 1.12 -11.86 20.73
N SER A 305 1.47 -10.75 20.08
CA SER A 305 2.87 -10.42 19.84
C SER A 305 3.03 -8.92 19.67
N ARG A 306 3.94 -8.36 20.46
CA ARG A 306 4.38 -6.96 20.49
C ARG A 306 5.10 -6.68 19.18
N SER A 307 4.37 -6.30 18.13
CA SER A 307 4.92 -6.17 16.79
C SER A 307 5.63 -4.83 16.62
N VAL A 308 6.95 -4.89 16.41
CA VAL A 308 7.76 -3.76 15.94
C VAL A 308 7.39 -3.51 14.46
N PRO A 309 6.80 -2.35 14.08
CA PRO A 309 6.33 -2.10 12.71
C PRO A 309 7.44 -1.94 11.66
N GLY A 310 8.71 -2.15 12.03
CA GLY A 310 9.85 -1.61 11.29
C GLY A 310 10.39 -2.49 10.17
N SER A 311 10.63 -3.77 10.40
CA SER A 311 11.59 -4.51 9.56
C SER A 311 11.09 -4.85 8.14
N GLY A 312 9.83 -5.22 7.97
CA GLY A 312 9.23 -5.42 6.63
C GLY A 312 9.10 -4.10 5.86
N ARG A 313 8.79 -3.00 6.55
CA ARG A 313 8.72 -1.65 5.97
C ARG A 313 10.11 -1.17 5.53
N THR A 314 11.15 -1.40 6.33
CA THR A 314 12.51 -1.05 5.94
C THR A 314 12.97 -1.84 4.72
N LEU A 315 12.72 -3.15 4.66
CA LEU A 315 13.14 -3.98 3.53
C LEU A 315 12.56 -3.54 2.18
N ARG A 316 11.27 -3.19 2.14
CA ARG A 316 10.61 -2.76 0.90
C ARG A 316 11.05 -1.37 0.45
N GLU A 317 11.41 -0.50 1.40
CA GLU A 317 11.77 0.92 1.17
C GLU A 317 13.27 1.12 0.92
N THR A 318 14.11 0.12 1.20
CA THR A 318 15.56 0.19 0.94
C THR A 318 16.00 -0.81 -0.13
N VAL A 319 16.15 -2.08 0.24
CA VAL A 319 16.85 -3.07 -0.59
C VAL A 319 16.03 -3.57 -1.76
N LEU A 320 14.72 -3.78 -1.58
CA LEU A 320 13.89 -4.36 -2.63
C LEU A 320 13.54 -3.37 -3.75
N GLU A 321 13.69 -2.06 -3.53
CA GLU A 321 13.57 -1.03 -4.58
C GLU A 321 14.86 -0.89 -5.42
N SER A 322 16.00 -1.36 -4.90
CA SER A 322 17.30 -1.13 -5.51
C SER A 322 17.42 -1.78 -6.88
N SER A 323 17.83 -0.99 -7.89
CA SER A 323 17.97 -1.43 -9.28
C SER A 323 18.85 -2.68 -9.48
N PRO A 324 20.06 -2.79 -8.88
CA PRO A 324 20.87 -4.01 -8.99
C PRO A 324 20.18 -5.24 -8.38
N ILE A 325 19.41 -5.08 -7.31
CA ILE A 325 18.68 -6.17 -6.66
C ILE A 325 17.51 -6.61 -7.53
N LEU A 326 16.73 -5.66 -8.04
CA LEU A 326 15.62 -5.93 -8.97
C LEU A 326 16.08 -6.69 -10.22
N ALA A 327 17.22 -6.28 -10.80
CA ALA A 327 17.80 -6.95 -11.95
C ALA A 327 18.17 -8.41 -11.64
N LEU A 328 18.86 -8.63 -10.52
CA LEU A 328 19.30 -9.97 -10.12
C LEU A 328 18.11 -10.89 -9.78
N LEU A 329 17.09 -10.36 -9.08
CA LEU A 329 15.88 -11.11 -8.76
C LEU A 329 15.14 -11.56 -10.02
N ASN A 330 14.95 -10.67 -10.99
CA ASN A 330 14.28 -11.00 -12.26
C ASN A 330 15.08 -12.00 -13.12
N GLU A 331 16.40 -11.90 -13.12
CA GLU A 331 17.24 -12.79 -13.92
C GLU A 331 17.34 -14.20 -13.33
N SER A 332 17.59 -14.30 -12.02
CA SER A 332 18.09 -15.53 -11.40
C SER A 332 17.11 -16.23 -10.46
N PHE A 333 16.02 -15.59 -10.06
CA PHE A 333 15.12 -16.10 -9.02
C PHE A 333 13.65 -16.11 -9.47
N VAL A 334 12.86 -16.96 -8.82
CA VAL A 334 11.40 -16.81 -8.72
C VAL A 334 11.11 -16.24 -7.35
N SER A 335 10.51 -15.05 -7.30
CA SER A 335 10.25 -14.36 -6.03
C SER A 335 8.87 -14.71 -5.46
N SER A 336 8.82 -14.86 -4.15
CA SER A 336 7.62 -15.10 -3.36
C SER A 336 7.71 -14.33 -2.06
N TRP A 337 6.58 -13.91 -1.54
CA TRP A 337 6.46 -13.57 -0.13
C TRP A 337 5.18 -14.16 0.42
N SER A 338 5.19 -14.48 1.70
CA SER A 338 4.07 -15.19 2.33
C SER A 338 4.02 -14.89 3.81
N LEU A 339 2.84 -15.11 4.38
CA LEU A 339 2.66 -14.95 5.80
C LEU A 339 2.96 -16.23 6.55
N VAL A 340 3.50 -16.10 7.76
CA VAL A 340 3.66 -17.24 8.69
C VAL A 340 2.35 -18.01 8.81
N LYS A 341 1.22 -17.28 8.92
CA LYS A 341 -0.08 -17.90 9.08
C LYS A 341 -0.55 -18.72 7.87
N GLU A 342 -0.28 -18.24 6.67
CA GLU A 342 -0.63 -18.96 5.43
C GLU A 342 0.14 -20.29 5.35
N LEU A 343 1.40 -20.29 5.78
CA LEU A 343 2.22 -21.50 5.83
C LEU A 343 1.78 -22.46 6.94
N GLU A 344 1.41 -21.97 8.13
CA GLU A 344 0.80 -22.79 9.20
C GLU A 344 -0.49 -23.46 8.72
N GLU A 345 -1.33 -22.75 7.96
CA GLU A 345 -2.55 -23.32 7.38
C GLU A 345 -2.24 -24.40 6.33
N LEU A 346 -1.25 -24.16 5.48
CA LEU A 346 -0.80 -25.14 4.48
C LEU A 346 -0.28 -26.42 5.15
N GLN A 347 0.47 -26.28 6.24
CA GLN A 347 0.92 -27.39 7.08
C GLN A 347 -0.26 -28.17 7.69
N THR A 348 -1.27 -27.46 8.19
CA THR A 348 -2.39 -28.07 8.92
C THR A 348 -3.41 -28.74 7.98
N LYS A 349 -3.69 -28.14 6.82
CA LYS A 349 -4.73 -28.61 5.89
C LYS A 349 -4.38 -29.96 5.24
N ARG A 350 -3.09 -30.36 5.20
CA ARG A 350 -2.57 -31.63 4.64
C ARG A 350 -3.20 -32.10 3.31
N GLN A 351 -3.80 -31.21 2.53
CA GLN A 351 -4.44 -31.56 1.26
C GLN A 351 -3.40 -31.96 0.20
N ASN A 352 -2.16 -31.46 0.35
CA ASN A 352 -1.05 -31.81 -0.51
C ASN A 352 0.23 -31.95 0.34
N GLU A 353 0.73 -33.19 0.46
CA GLU A 353 1.93 -33.51 1.25
C GLU A 353 3.18 -32.74 0.78
N PHE A 354 3.28 -32.46 -0.53
CA PHE A 354 4.39 -31.70 -1.07
C PHE A 354 4.39 -30.25 -0.56
N TYR A 355 3.27 -29.54 -0.69
CA TYR A 355 3.18 -28.14 -0.23
C TYR A 355 3.24 -28.04 1.30
N SER A 356 2.70 -29.02 2.03
CA SER A 356 2.86 -29.09 3.50
C SER A 356 4.33 -29.18 3.88
N ARG A 357 5.11 -30.04 3.20
CA ARG A 357 6.55 -30.17 3.46
C ARG A 357 7.33 -28.90 3.11
N LEU A 358 6.94 -28.20 2.04
CA LEU A 358 7.55 -26.91 1.71
C LEU A 358 7.32 -25.89 2.83
N ALA A 359 6.08 -25.80 3.33
CA ALA A 359 5.74 -24.92 4.44
C ALA A 359 6.53 -25.28 5.71
N ASP A 360 6.66 -26.58 6.04
CA ASP A 360 7.44 -27.05 7.19
C ASP A 360 8.89 -26.57 7.14
N LEU A 361 9.56 -26.73 5.99
CA LEU A 361 10.96 -26.33 5.80
C LEU A 361 11.17 -24.81 5.95
N HIS A 362 10.18 -24.01 5.57
CA HIS A 362 10.26 -22.56 5.72
C HIS A 362 10.00 -22.14 7.17
N LEU A 363 8.96 -22.71 7.80
CA LEU A 363 8.63 -22.42 9.19
C LEU A 363 9.76 -22.83 10.14
N GLU A 364 10.50 -23.90 9.84
CA GLU A 364 11.67 -24.32 10.64
C GLU A 364 12.79 -23.27 10.67
N LYS A 365 12.96 -22.49 9.60
CA LYS A 365 14.00 -21.44 9.49
C LYS A 365 13.52 -20.05 9.87
N TYR A 366 12.22 -19.88 10.08
CA TYR A 366 11.64 -18.58 10.37
C TYR A 366 12.04 -18.08 11.76
N ASN A 367 12.64 -16.90 11.82
CA ASN A 367 12.75 -16.12 13.05
C ASN A 367 11.92 -14.84 12.94
N PHE A 368 11.21 -14.51 14.01
CA PHE A 368 10.40 -13.30 14.10
C PHE A 368 11.25 -12.03 13.91
N PRO A 369 10.75 -10.97 13.27
CA PRO A 369 9.43 -10.83 12.61
C PRO A 369 9.42 -11.11 11.09
N VAL A 370 10.60 -11.13 10.45
CA VAL A 370 10.76 -11.30 9.00
C VAL A 370 12.03 -12.08 8.74
N GLU A 371 11.93 -13.11 7.90
CA GLU A 371 13.04 -13.96 7.49
C GLU A 371 13.09 -13.99 5.96
N MET A 372 14.25 -13.67 5.40
CA MET A 372 14.49 -13.73 3.96
C MET A 372 15.26 -14.99 3.64
N MET A 373 14.79 -15.77 2.68
CA MET A 373 15.30 -17.10 2.36
C MET A 373 15.58 -17.25 0.88
N ILE A 374 16.58 -18.09 0.58
CA ILE A 374 16.86 -18.60 -0.75
C ILE A 374 16.71 -20.11 -0.67
N CYS A 375 15.87 -20.65 -1.55
CA CYS A 375 15.45 -22.04 -1.52
C CYS A 375 15.66 -22.70 -2.89
N LEU A 376 15.93 -23.99 -2.87
CA LEU A 376 15.85 -24.85 -4.06
C LEU A 376 14.38 -25.09 -4.44
N PRO A 377 14.06 -25.50 -5.69
CA PRO A 377 12.70 -25.85 -6.11
C PRO A 377 12.01 -26.94 -5.27
N ASN A 378 12.77 -27.74 -4.53
CA ASN A 378 12.26 -28.78 -3.63
C ASN A 378 11.94 -28.25 -2.21
N GLY A 379 12.13 -26.96 -1.95
CA GLY A 379 11.90 -26.31 -0.65
C GLY A 379 13.09 -26.26 0.30
N THR A 380 14.22 -26.88 -0.06
CA THR A 380 15.40 -26.87 0.81
C THR A 380 15.96 -25.46 0.90
N VAL A 381 16.00 -24.89 2.11
CA VAL A 381 16.56 -23.57 2.39
C VAL A 381 18.09 -23.66 2.38
N ILE A 382 18.73 -22.95 1.44
CA ILE A 382 20.20 -22.97 1.26
C ILE A 382 20.89 -21.75 1.88
N HIS A 383 20.15 -20.65 2.04
CA HIS A 383 20.61 -19.45 2.71
C HIS A 383 19.40 -18.70 3.27
N HIS A 384 19.52 -18.16 4.47
CA HIS A 384 18.51 -17.27 5.03
C HIS A 384 19.18 -16.19 5.89
N ILE A 385 18.47 -15.09 6.12
CA ILE A 385 18.87 -14.00 7.00
C ILE A 385 17.63 -13.36 7.63
N ASN A 386 17.68 -13.14 8.94
CA ASN A 386 16.62 -12.45 9.68
C ASN A 386 16.73 -10.93 9.46
N ALA A 387 15.60 -10.25 9.35
CA ALA A 387 15.58 -8.83 9.06
C ALA A 387 16.18 -7.96 10.18
N ASN A 388 16.04 -8.31 11.45
CA ASN A 388 16.65 -7.53 12.53
C ASN A 388 18.17 -7.63 12.47
N TYR A 389 18.71 -8.84 12.29
CA TYR A 389 20.15 -9.04 12.11
C TYR A 389 20.67 -8.30 10.87
N PHE A 390 19.92 -8.32 9.76
CA PHE A 390 20.23 -7.56 8.56
C PHE A 390 20.27 -6.04 8.80
N LEU A 391 19.34 -5.50 9.59
CA LEU A 391 19.33 -4.08 9.93
C LEU A 391 20.48 -3.72 10.88
N ASP A 392 20.81 -4.59 11.82
CA ASP A 392 21.92 -4.38 12.75
C ASP A 392 23.25 -4.25 12.00
N ILE A 393 23.56 -5.20 11.09
CA ILE A 393 24.82 -5.18 10.33
C ILE A 393 24.92 -4.01 9.33
N THR A 394 23.79 -3.47 8.88
CA THR A 394 23.75 -2.36 7.91
C THR A 394 23.70 -0.99 8.59
N SER A 395 23.40 -0.94 9.89
CA SER A 395 23.39 0.27 10.70
C SER A 395 24.77 0.67 11.24
N MET A 396 25.77 -0.22 11.17
CA MET A 396 27.12 0.04 11.67
C MET A 396 27.89 0.97 10.73
N LYS A 397 28.62 1.93 11.31
CA LYS A 397 29.48 2.85 10.55
C LYS A 397 30.63 2.08 9.89
N PRO A 398 31.07 2.45 8.68
CA PRO A 398 32.15 1.77 7.97
C PRO A 398 33.47 1.64 8.76
N GLU A 399 33.68 2.49 9.77
CA GLU A 399 34.89 2.54 10.59
C GLU A 399 35.00 1.43 11.65
N GLU A 400 33.92 0.69 11.94
CA GLU A 400 33.92 -0.37 12.97
C GLU A 400 34.04 -1.80 12.37
N VAL A 401 34.12 -1.92 11.05
CA VAL A 401 34.09 -3.21 10.33
C VAL A 401 35.50 -3.63 9.88
N GLU A 402 36.44 -3.76 10.82
CA GLU A 402 37.74 -4.42 10.55
C GLU A 402 37.78 -5.89 11.00
N SER A 403 36.66 -6.47 11.48
CA SER A 403 36.68 -7.85 12.01
C SER A 403 35.48 -8.75 11.67
N SER A 404 34.51 -8.31 10.85
CA SER A 404 33.41 -9.17 10.39
C SER A 404 33.43 -9.32 8.88
N ILE A 405 33.45 -10.59 8.46
CA ILE A 405 33.25 -11.34 7.19
C ILE A 405 32.81 -10.59 5.89
N PHE A 406 32.39 -9.33 5.91
CA PHE A 406 31.89 -8.57 4.77
C PHE A 406 32.79 -7.35 4.48
N SER A 407 33.69 -7.46 3.49
CA SER A 407 34.46 -6.31 3.01
C SER A 407 33.60 -5.45 2.08
N PHE A 408 33.32 -4.20 2.47
CA PHE A 408 32.62 -3.25 1.60
C PHE A 408 33.57 -2.74 0.50
N SER A 409 33.29 -3.07 -0.76
CA SER A 409 33.99 -2.47 -1.90
C SER A 409 33.55 -1.01 -2.07
N THR A 410 34.51 -0.13 -2.34
CA THR A 410 34.43 1.34 -2.44
C THR A 410 33.61 1.89 -3.62
N ASN A 411 32.41 1.37 -3.85
CA ASN A 411 31.44 2.02 -4.72
C ASN A 411 30.38 2.70 -3.85
N PHE A 412 29.85 3.83 -4.29
CA PHE A 412 28.82 4.67 -3.67
C PHE A 412 27.46 3.95 -3.45
N GLU A 413 27.46 2.69 -3.04
CA GLU A 413 26.27 1.90 -2.77
C GLU A 413 25.93 1.92 -1.28
N ASP A 414 24.65 2.09 -0.97
CA ASP A 414 24.10 1.96 0.37
C ASP A 414 24.51 0.61 0.99
N PRO A 415 25.10 0.56 2.20
CA PRO A 415 25.52 -0.68 2.87
C PRO A 415 24.43 -1.75 2.91
N SER A 416 23.15 -1.34 2.99
CA SER A 416 22.02 -2.26 2.97
C SER A 416 21.86 -2.97 1.62
N THR A 417 21.96 -2.22 0.52
CA THR A 417 21.92 -2.77 -0.84
C THR A 417 23.09 -3.72 -1.09
N ALA A 418 24.31 -3.34 -0.71
CA ALA A 418 25.50 -4.17 -0.90
C ALA A 418 25.39 -5.51 -0.14
N THR A 419 24.95 -5.45 1.12
CA THR A 419 24.76 -6.62 1.98
C THR A 419 23.69 -7.57 1.41
N TYR A 420 22.58 -7.03 0.93
CA TYR A 420 21.51 -7.86 0.36
C TYR A 420 21.91 -8.47 -0.99
N LEU A 421 22.63 -7.72 -1.82
CA LEU A 421 23.18 -8.24 -3.07
C LEU A 421 24.15 -9.39 -2.82
N GLN A 422 24.99 -9.27 -1.77
CA GLN A 422 25.89 -10.33 -1.35
C GLN A 422 25.11 -11.56 -0.88
N PHE A 423 24.06 -11.39 -0.07
CA PHE A 423 23.16 -12.48 0.34
C PHE A 423 22.60 -13.25 -0.87
N LEU A 424 22.11 -12.55 -1.90
CA LEU A 424 21.60 -13.17 -3.12
C LEU A 424 22.70 -13.93 -3.90
N LYS A 425 23.87 -13.32 -4.07
CA LYS A 425 25.02 -13.95 -4.76
C LYS A 425 25.54 -15.18 -4.02
N GLU A 426 25.61 -15.14 -2.69
CA GLU A 426 25.98 -16.29 -1.88
C GLU A 426 24.98 -17.44 -2.01
N GLY A 427 23.68 -17.14 -2.08
CA GLY A 427 22.65 -18.14 -2.37
C GLY A 427 22.91 -18.86 -3.69
N LEU A 428 23.21 -18.11 -4.76
CA LEU A 428 23.58 -18.67 -6.06
C LEU A 428 24.87 -19.50 -6.02
N GLN A 429 25.84 -19.11 -5.21
CA GLN A 429 27.08 -19.88 -5.06
C GLN A 429 26.86 -21.17 -4.27
N ARG A 430 26.05 -21.12 -3.21
CA ARG A 430 25.71 -22.28 -2.37
C ARG A 430 24.89 -23.29 -3.17
N SER A 431 23.97 -22.84 -4.03
CA SER A 431 23.15 -23.75 -4.86
C SER A 431 23.97 -24.61 -5.81
N LYS A 432 25.10 -24.10 -6.35
CA LYS A 432 26.00 -24.88 -7.21
C LYS A 432 26.52 -26.15 -6.54
N ARG A 433 26.68 -26.15 -5.22
CA ARG A 433 27.10 -27.35 -4.47
C ARG A 433 26.03 -28.43 -4.44
N PHE A 434 24.76 -28.06 -4.57
CA PHE A 434 23.63 -28.99 -4.56
C PHE A 434 23.21 -29.43 -5.97
N LEU A 435 23.58 -28.66 -7.01
CA LEU A 435 23.34 -28.99 -8.41
C LEU A 435 24.43 -29.87 -9.04
N GLN A 436 25.54 -30.12 -8.34
CA GLN A 436 26.64 -31.00 -8.76
C GLN A 436 26.54 -32.44 -8.23
N THR A 437 25.46 -32.74 -7.51
CA THR A 437 25.01 -34.10 -7.12
C THR A 437 23.75 -34.43 -7.89
#